data_AF-A0A926ABZ8-F1
#
_entry.id   AF-A0A926ABZ8-F1
#
_cell.length_a   1.000
_cell.length_b   1.000
_cell.length_c   1.000
_cell.angle_alpha   90.00
_cell.angle_beta   90.00
_cell.angle_gamma   90.00
#
_symmetry.space_group_name_H-M   'P 1'
#
loop_
_entity.id
_entity.type
_entity.pdbx_description
1 polymer ?
#
loop_
_entity_poly.entity_id
_entity_poly.type
_entity_poly.pdbx_seq_one_letter_code
_entity_poly.pdbx_strand_id
1 'polypeptide(L)'
;MVKDAERTCAADLQSWEPEAAWRQAASASGAGDAGLVAGPDWETRSRAVSALRDHFLGVLRDVPDPEEQETLTAVFYILVRCQWILLNVQSGYQIAEGRIDRGIYYQSGLLTALLGRLELFVAPSDVSDITRFLSQPIQRERADWQVVSTGASETSEEDRVLPDLSLDLGRLQAEAGTAQQQKAILEAGLGFSEASQVVTYVQELQNRLAELEDIKAMLGGLETTVELMNL
;
A
#
# COMPACT_ATOMS: atom_id res chain seq x y z
N MET A 1 4.36 26.97 -21.09
CA MET A 1 3.86 26.63 -19.75
C MET A 1 4.24 25.21 -19.34
N VAL A 2 4.07 24.18 -20.18
CA VAL A 2 4.44 22.78 -19.85
C VAL A 2 5.94 22.62 -19.51
N LYS A 3 6.85 23.19 -20.33
CA LYS A 3 8.32 23.14 -20.09
C LYS A 3 8.80 23.77 -18.78
N ASP A 4 8.01 24.64 -18.15
CA ASP A 4 8.38 25.27 -16.87
C ASP A 4 8.02 24.36 -15.68
N ALA A 5 6.95 23.56 -15.79
CA ALA A 5 6.57 22.59 -14.76
C ALA A 5 7.55 21.41 -14.69
N GLU A 6 8.06 20.94 -15.82
CA GLU A 6 8.98 19.79 -15.91
C GLU A 6 10.38 20.09 -15.37
N ARG A 7 10.92 21.27 -15.68
CA ARG A 7 12.16 21.75 -15.05
C ARG A 7 12.01 21.88 -13.54
N THR A 8 10.79 22.15 -13.07
CA THR A 8 10.47 22.24 -11.65
C THR A 8 10.47 20.85 -11.01
N CYS A 9 10.00 19.81 -11.70
CA CYS A 9 10.05 18.42 -11.22
C CYS A 9 11.46 17.92 -10.93
N ALA A 10 12.33 17.97 -11.95
CA ALA A 10 13.70 17.50 -11.80
C ALA A 10 14.47 18.31 -10.74
N ALA A 11 14.25 19.63 -10.68
CA ALA A 11 14.87 20.49 -9.68
C ALA A 11 14.37 20.20 -8.26
N ASP A 12 13.05 20.02 -8.08
CA ASP A 12 12.45 19.73 -6.78
C ASP A 12 12.94 18.39 -6.23
N LEU A 13 12.87 17.32 -7.04
CA LEU A 13 13.37 16.00 -6.68
C LEU A 13 14.89 15.99 -6.45
N GLN A 14 15.67 16.74 -7.24
CA GLN A 14 17.12 16.82 -7.06
C GLN A 14 17.52 17.53 -5.77
N SER A 15 16.71 18.49 -5.30
CA SER A 15 16.92 19.17 -4.02
C SER A 15 16.33 18.42 -2.81
N TRP A 16 15.52 17.39 -3.06
CA TRP A 16 14.82 16.65 -2.03
C TRP A 16 15.77 15.70 -1.32
N GLU A 17 15.98 15.92 -0.02
CA GLU A 17 16.77 15.02 0.84
C GLU A 17 15.85 14.01 1.54
N PRO A 18 15.95 12.69 1.23
CA PRO A 18 15.03 11.68 1.75
C PRO A 18 14.96 11.64 3.27
N GLU A 19 16.13 11.75 3.90
CA GLU A 19 16.24 11.69 5.35
C GLU A 19 15.63 12.91 6.03
N ALA A 20 15.87 14.11 5.50
CA ALA A 20 15.30 15.34 6.04
C ALA A 20 13.76 15.31 5.94
N ALA A 21 13.23 14.86 4.80
CA ALA A 21 11.80 14.72 4.58
C ALA A 21 11.17 13.68 5.53
N TRP A 22 11.83 12.53 5.71
CA TRP A 22 11.36 11.53 6.66
C TRP A 22 11.39 12.03 8.11
N ARG A 23 12.46 12.71 8.53
CA ARG A 23 12.55 13.31 9.87
C ARG A 23 11.44 14.34 10.10
N GLN A 24 11.16 15.16 9.09
CA GLN A 24 10.04 16.11 9.14
C GLN A 24 8.71 15.39 9.32
N ALA A 25 8.44 14.35 8.53
CA ALA A 25 7.22 13.55 8.63
C ALA A 25 7.09 12.83 9.99
N ALA A 26 8.18 12.24 10.50
CA ALA A 26 8.22 11.57 11.79
C ALA A 26 8.00 12.56 12.95
N SER A 27 8.58 13.77 12.86
CA SER A 27 8.40 14.81 13.86
C SER A 27 6.97 15.34 13.90
N ALA A 28 6.33 15.50 12.74
CA ALA A 28 4.93 15.90 12.65
C ALA A 28 4.04 14.84 13.32
N SER A 29 4.33 13.56 13.08
CA SER A 29 3.51 12.47 13.57
C SER A 29 3.63 12.16 15.08
N GLY A 30 4.41 12.94 15.84
CA GLY A 30 4.65 12.67 17.25
C GLY A 30 5.38 11.34 17.51
N ALA A 31 5.87 10.68 16.46
CA ALA A 31 6.80 9.56 16.55
C ALA A 31 8.13 10.14 17.02
N GLY A 32 8.31 10.22 18.34
CA GLY A 32 9.47 10.83 18.99
C GLY A 32 10.82 10.40 18.40
N ASP A 33 11.82 11.26 18.61
CA ASP A 33 13.20 11.22 18.08
C ASP A 33 13.47 10.11 17.04
N ALA A 34 13.51 10.53 15.77
CA ALA A 34 13.90 9.75 14.60
C ALA A 34 15.07 8.76 14.84
N GLY A 35 15.99 9.09 15.76
CA GLY A 35 17.10 8.22 16.19
C GLY A 35 16.70 6.87 16.80
N LEU A 36 15.47 6.72 17.33
CA LEU A 36 14.97 5.44 17.86
C LEU A 36 14.44 4.50 16.78
N VAL A 37 14.01 5.05 15.63
CA VAL A 37 13.37 4.29 14.54
C VAL A 37 14.38 3.85 13.49
N ALA A 38 15.51 4.55 13.35
CA ALA A 38 16.61 4.16 12.48
C ALA A 38 17.36 2.94 13.05
N GLY A 39 17.12 1.74 12.49
CA GLY A 39 17.92 0.54 12.77
C GLY A 39 19.38 0.70 12.34
N PRO A 40 20.29 -0.24 12.69
CA PRO A 40 21.73 -0.12 12.39
C PRO A 40 22.07 -0.03 10.89
N ASP A 41 21.12 -0.31 9.99
CA ASP A 41 21.26 -0.26 8.53
C ASP A 41 20.64 0.99 7.88
N TRP A 42 20.21 1.98 8.65
CA TRP A 42 19.45 3.13 8.14
C TRP A 42 20.17 3.90 7.03
N GLU A 43 21.49 4.10 7.13
CA GLU A 43 22.28 4.79 6.08
C GLU A 43 22.25 4.02 4.76
N THR A 44 22.24 2.70 4.82
CA THR A 44 22.17 1.83 3.64
C THR A 44 20.80 1.95 2.99
N ARG A 45 19.73 1.99 3.78
CA ARG A 45 18.35 2.17 3.30
C ARG A 45 18.13 3.55 2.69
N SER A 46 18.63 4.60 3.34
CA SER A 46 18.59 5.99 2.83
C SER A 46 19.33 6.12 1.50
N ARG A 47 20.54 5.54 1.40
CA ARG A 47 21.29 5.48 0.14
C ARG A 47 20.56 4.71 -0.95
N ALA A 48 19.88 3.60 -0.62
CA ALA A 48 19.12 2.83 -1.61
C ALA A 48 17.96 3.64 -2.21
N VAL A 49 17.20 4.37 -1.38
CA VAL A 49 16.11 5.23 -1.86
C VAL A 49 16.65 6.43 -2.64
N SER A 50 17.76 7.01 -2.20
CA SER A 50 18.45 8.09 -2.95
C SER A 50 18.92 7.61 -4.31
N ALA A 51 19.52 6.41 -4.40
CA ALA A 51 19.96 5.82 -5.65
C ALA A 51 18.79 5.54 -6.61
N LEU A 52 17.64 5.12 -6.08
CA LEU A 52 16.41 4.93 -6.87
C LEU A 52 15.93 6.25 -7.50
N ARG A 53 15.87 7.32 -6.69
CA ARG A 53 15.56 8.68 -7.15
C ARG A 53 16.57 9.16 -8.20
N ASP A 54 17.86 9.03 -7.92
CA ASP A 54 18.93 9.54 -8.79
C ASP A 54 18.96 8.81 -10.14
N HIS A 55 18.70 7.50 -10.13
CA HIS A 55 18.55 6.71 -11.35
C HIS A 55 17.40 7.25 -12.21
N PHE A 56 16.23 7.46 -11.61
CA PHE A 56 15.07 8.02 -12.31
C PHE A 56 15.33 9.43 -12.87
N LEU A 57 15.95 10.31 -12.08
CA LEU A 57 16.35 11.63 -12.53
C LEU A 57 17.36 11.58 -13.70
N GLY A 58 18.23 10.57 -13.71
CA GLY A 58 19.11 10.28 -14.84
C GLY A 58 18.31 9.93 -16.09
N VAL A 59 17.38 8.97 -15.97
CA VAL A 59 16.52 8.55 -17.10
C VAL A 59 15.67 9.71 -17.64
N LEU A 60 15.03 10.49 -16.77
CA LEU A 60 14.23 11.64 -17.20
C LEU A 60 15.06 12.68 -17.96
N ARG A 61 16.33 12.89 -17.56
CA ARG A 61 17.20 13.87 -18.22
C ARG A 61 17.55 13.50 -19.65
N ASP A 62 17.62 12.20 -19.93
CA ASP A 62 18.00 11.67 -21.24
C ASP A 62 16.83 11.66 -22.24
N VAL A 63 15.61 11.91 -21.77
CA VAL A 63 14.37 11.89 -22.56
C VAL A 63 13.98 13.33 -22.92
N PRO A 64 14.06 13.76 -24.19
CA PRO A 64 13.82 15.14 -24.56
C PRO A 64 12.33 15.49 -24.70
N ASP A 65 11.46 14.48 -24.85
CA ASP A 65 10.04 14.66 -25.12
C ASP A 65 9.21 14.72 -23.82
N PRO A 66 8.49 15.82 -23.57
CA PRO A 66 7.55 15.99 -22.47
C PRO A 66 6.57 14.84 -22.22
N GLU A 67 5.93 14.33 -23.27
CA GLU A 67 4.89 13.31 -23.14
C GLU A 67 5.50 11.96 -22.73
N GLU A 68 6.67 11.64 -23.28
CA GLU A 68 7.47 10.50 -22.82
C GLU A 68 7.92 10.65 -21.36
N GLN A 69 8.31 11.85 -20.92
CA GLN A 69 8.69 12.11 -19.52
C GLN A 69 7.52 11.92 -18.55
N GLU A 70 6.32 12.38 -18.91
CA GLU A 70 5.10 12.17 -18.11
C GLU A 70 4.81 10.67 -17.97
N THR A 71 4.86 9.94 -19.09
CA THR A 71 4.69 8.48 -19.11
C THR A 71 5.71 7.77 -18.23
N LEU A 72 6.99 8.15 -18.32
CA LEU A 72 8.05 7.57 -17.49
C LEU A 72 7.88 7.91 -16.01
N THR A 73 7.37 9.09 -15.70
CA THR A 73 7.06 9.50 -14.32
C THR A 73 5.93 8.65 -13.74
N ALA A 74 4.86 8.40 -14.51
CA ALA A 74 3.79 7.49 -14.10
C ALA A 74 4.31 6.05 -13.89
N VAL A 75 5.14 5.54 -14.80
CA VAL A 75 5.77 4.20 -14.66
C VAL A 75 6.65 4.12 -13.42
N PHE A 76 7.48 5.13 -13.17
CA PHE A 76 8.32 5.16 -11.99
C PHE A 76 7.50 5.27 -10.70
N TYR A 77 6.44 6.09 -10.70
CA TYR A 77 5.49 6.15 -9.59
C TYR A 77 4.88 4.77 -9.28
N ILE A 78 4.44 4.02 -10.30
CA ILE A 78 3.94 2.64 -10.14
C ILE A 78 5.00 1.75 -9.49
N LEU A 79 6.24 1.79 -9.97
CA LEU A 79 7.34 0.98 -9.43
C LEU A 79 7.59 1.28 -7.94
N VAL A 80 7.69 2.56 -7.57
CA VAL A 80 7.88 3.00 -6.18
C VAL A 80 6.68 2.59 -5.33
N ARG A 81 5.46 2.73 -5.85
CA ARG A 81 4.22 2.37 -5.14
C ARG A 81 4.15 0.87 -4.85
N CYS A 82 4.50 0.02 -5.82
CA CYS A 82 4.59 -1.42 -5.63
C CYS A 82 5.60 -1.80 -4.54
N GLN A 83 6.79 -1.19 -4.55
CA GLN A 83 7.80 -1.42 -3.51
C GLN A 83 7.30 -0.98 -2.13
N TRP A 84 6.63 0.17 -2.05
CA TRP A 84 6.02 0.67 -0.82
C TRP A 84 4.93 -0.27 -0.27
N ILE A 85 4.03 -0.78 -1.13
CA ILE A 85 2.99 -1.75 -0.74
C ILE A 85 3.65 -2.98 -0.11
N LEU A 86 4.66 -3.56 -0.76
CA LEU A 86 5.37 -4.73 -0.25
C LEU A 86 5.96 -4.50 1.14
N LEU A 87 6.66 -3.39 1.35
CA LEU A 87 7.27 -3.09 2.64
C LEU A 87 6.24 -2.82 3.73
N ASN A 88 5.08 -2.23 3.39
CA ASN A 88 4.01 -2.02 4.36
C ASN A 88 3.30 -3.31 4.76
N VAL A 89 3.01 -4.20 3.81
CA VAL A 89 2.45 -5.52 4.12
C VAL A 89 3.41 -6.28 5.04
N GLN A 90 4.71 -6.27 4.71
CA GLN A 90 5.74 -6.92 5.53
C GLN A 90 5.83 -6.30 6.93
N SER A 91 5.83 -4.97 7.03
CA SER A 91 5.86 -4.25 8.31
C SER A 91 4.61 -4.54 9.15
N GLY A 92 3.43 -4.57 8.53
CA GLY A 92 2.17 -4.88 9.20
C GLY A 92 2.17 -6.29 9.79
N TYR A 93 2.65 -7.28 9.03
CA TYR A 93 2.80 -8.66 9.51
C TYR A 93 3.78 -8.73 10.70
N GLN A 94 4.92 -8.06 10.60
CA GLN A 94 5.93 -8.00 11.66
C GLN A 94 5.40 -7.33 12.94
N ILE A 95 4.60 -6.28 12.81
CA ILE A 95 3.94 -5.61 13.94
C ILE A 95 2.97 -6.59 14.62
N ALA A 96 2.16 -7.32 13.85
CA ALA A 96 1.24 -8.32 14.38
C ALA A 96 1.96 -9.46 15.14
N GLU A 97 3.14 -9.86 14.67
CA GLU A 97 3.98 -10.85 15.38
C GLU A 97 4.80 -10.27 16.55
N GLY A 98 4.77 -8.95 16.78
CA GLY A 98 5.61 -8.28 17.77
C GLY A 98 7.11 -8.27 17.42
N ARG A 99 7.47 -8.42 16.14
CA ARG A 99 8.84 -8.52 15.62
C ARG A 99 9.12 -7.44 14.57
N ILE A 100 9.16 -6.18 15.00
CA ILE A 100 9.36 -5.05 14.09
C ILE A 100 10.81 -4.98 13.60
N ASP A 101 11.03 -5.15 12.30
CA ASP A 101 12.26 -4.75 11.65
C ASP A 101 12.25 -3.24 11.40
N ARG A 102 13.02 -2.53 12.21
CA ARG A 102 13.15 -1.07 12.15
C ARG A 102 13.69 -0.57 10.81
N GLY A 103 14.55 -1.34 10.14
CA GLY A 103 15.11 -0.97 8.84
C GLY A 103 14.06 -0.99 7.73
N ILE A 104 13.17 -1.99 7.76
CA ILE A 104 12.04 -2.09 6.82
C ILE A 104 11.03 -0.97 7.07
N TYR A 105 10.68 -0.73 8.33
CA TYR A 105 9.77 0.35 8.70
C TYR A 105 10.31 1.72 8.29
N TYR A 106 11.59 1.98 8.55
CA TYR A 106 12.28 3.20 8.12
C TYR A 106 12.29 3.35 6.59
N GLN A 107 12.61 2.28 5.85
CA GLN A 107 12.60 2.31 4.39
C GLN A 107 11.19 2.59 3.83
N SER A 108 10.15 2.01 4.42
CA SER A 108 8.76 2.33 4.03
C SER A 108 8.44 3.82 4.23
N GLY A 109 8.90 4.41 5.34
CA GLY A 109 8.78 5.84 5.59
C GLY A 109 9.48 6.70 4.54
N LEU A 110 10.69 6.32 4.12
CA LEU A 110 11.41 7.01 3.03
C LEU A 110 10.67 6.92 1.70
N LEU A 111 10.13 5.75 1.35
CA LEU A 111 9.34 5.58 0.13
C LEU A 111 8.02 6.37 0.18
N THR A 112 7.40 6.49 1.36
CA THR A 112 6.22 7.33 1.56
C THR A 112 6.54 8.79 1.24
N ALA A 113 7.67 9.30 1.74
CA ALA A 113 8.11 10.66 1.47
C ALA A 113 8.44 10.88 -0.03
N LEU A 114 9.03 9.89 -0.70
CA LEU A 114 9.28 9.94 -2.15
C LEU A 114 7.96 9.95 -2.94
N LEU A 115 7.01 9.09 -2.59
CA LEU A 115 5.70 9.01 -3.24
C LEU A 115 4.96 10.35 -3.15
N GLY A 116 4.94 10.99 -1.98
CA GLY A 116 4.31 12.29 -1.81
C GLY A 116 4.94 13.39 -2.69
N ARG A 117 6.20 13.25 -3.10
CA ARG A 117 6.82 14.12 -4.11
C ARG A 117 6.43 13.73 -5.53
N LEU A 118 6.47 12.44 -5.85
CA LEU A 118 6.10 11.94 -7.19
C LEU A 118 4.65 12.24 -7.54
N GLU A 119 3.73 12.21 -6.57
CA GLU A 119 2.31 12.53 -6.76
C GLU A 119 2.08 13.98 -7.23
N LEU A 120 3.04 14.90 -7.03
CA LEU A 120 2.98 16.26 -7.58
C LEU A 120 3.22 16.32 -9.09
N PHE A 121 3.75 15.24 -9.67
CA PHE A 121 4.17 15.16 -11.08
C PHE A 121 3.36 14.14 -11.88
N VAL A 122 2.43 13.43 -11.23
CA VAL A 122 1.51 12.51 -11.87
C VAL A 122 0.13 13.15 -11.86
N ALA A 123 -0.62 13.04 -12.97
CA ALA A 123 -1.97 13.57 -13.01
C ALA A 123 -2.82 12.96 -11.88
N PRO A 124 -3.66 13.75 -11.17
CA PRO A 124 -4.47 13.22 -10.06
C PRO A 124 -5.41 12.08 -10.47
N SER A 125 -5.90 12.09 -11.72
CA SER A 125 -6.66 10.98 -12.30
C SER A 125 -5.84 9.70 -12.32
N ASP A 126 -4.58 9.79 -12.76
CA ASP A 126 -3.69 8.66 -12.91
C ASP A 126 -3.26 8.13 -11.55
N VAL A 127 -2.98 9.01 -10.58
CA VAL A 127 -2.75 8.60 -9.18
C VAL A 127 -3.92 7.76 -8.66
N SER A 128 -5.15 8.21 -8.92
CA SER A 128 -6.37 7.50 -8.49
C SER A 128 -6.55 6.16 -9.21
N ASP A 129 -6.34 6.13 -10.52
CA ASP A 129 -6.51 4.93 -11.34
C ASP A 129 -5.42 3.90 -11.07
N ILE A 130 -4.16 4.32 -10.93
CA ILE A 130 -3.04 3.48 -10.52
C ILE A 130 -3.29 2.91 -9.13
N THR A 131 -3.72 3.75 -8.17
CA THR A 131 -4.01 3.28 -6.81
C THR A 131 -5.14 2.25 -6.82
N ARG A 132 -6.23 2.52 -7.56
CA ARG A 132 -7.32 1.56 -7.74
C ARG A 132 -6.81 0.26 -8.34
N PHE A 133 -6.06 0.31 -9.43
CA PHE A 133 -5.48 -0.85 -10.09
C PHE A 133 -4.60 -1.69 -9.15
N LEU A 134 -3.65 -1.06 -8.45
CA LEU A 134 -2.73 -1.75 -7.54
C LEU A 134 -3.40 -2.31 -6.27
N SER A 135 -4.54 -1.73 -5.87
CA SER A 135 -5.33 -2.22 -4.73
C SER A 135 -6.21 -3.41 -5.06
N GLN A 136 -6.46 -3.70 -6.34
CA GLN A 136 -7.25 -4.85 -6.71
C GLN A 136 -6.47 -6.11 -6.33
N PRO A 137 -7.12 -7.08 -5.63
CA PRO A 137 -6.50 -8.38 -5.47
C PRO A 137 -6.12 -8.89 -6.85
N ILE A 138 -4.99 -9.60 -6.96
CA ILE A 138 -4.70 -10.39 -8.16
C ILE A 138 -5.82 -11.44 -8.20
N GLN A 139 -6.94 -11.07 -8.82
CA GLN A 139 -7.94 -12.02 -9.21
C GLN A 139 -7.14 -12.98 -10.07
N ARG A 140 -6.95 -14.20 -9.57
CA ARG A 140 -6.57 -15.29 -10.45
C ARG A 140 -7.69 -15.32 -11.47
N GLU A 141 -7.51 -14.66 -12.60
CA GLU A 141 -8.23 -14.97 -13.83
C GLU A 141 -7.82 -16.41 -14.18
N ARG A 142 -8.41 -17.35 -13.43
CA ARG A 142 -8.32 -18.77 -13.64
C ARG A 142 -9.44 -19.13 -14.63
N ALA A 143 -9.49 -18.42 -15.76
CA ALA A 143 -10.38 -18.62 -16.92
C ALA A 143 -10.15 -17.37 -17.82
N ASP A 144 -9.18 -17.33 -18.73
CA ASP A 144 -9.38 -17.85 -20.09
C ASP A 144 -8.07 -18.10 -20.85
N TRP A 145 -6.93 -18.18 -20.18
CA TRP A 145 -5.70 -18.73 -20.79
C TRP A 145 -5.72 -20.27 -20.84
N GLN A 146 -6.89 -20.88 -21.06
CA GLN A 146 -6.97 -22.26 -21.50
C GLN A 146 -6.35 -22.37 -22.89
N VAL A 147 -5.06 -22.70 -22.90
CA VAL A 147 -4.56 -23.68 -23.85
C VAL A 147 -5.57 -24.82 -23.88
N VAL A 148 -6.12 -25.07 -25.06
CA VAL A 148 -6.92 -26.22 -25.45
C VAL A 148 -6.47 -27.48 -24.69
N SER A 149 -7.19 -27.85 -23.65
CA SER A 149 -7.18 -29.23 -23.15
C SER A 149 -8.59 -29.57 -22.68
N THR A 150 -9.32 -30.19 -23.59
CA THR A 150 -10.48 -31.05 -23.36
C THR A 150 -10.32 -31.94 -22.12
N GLY A 151 -11.32 -31.96 -21.23
CA GLY A 151 -11.54 -33.08 -20.32
C GLY A 151 -12.04 -32.72 -18.91
N ALA A 152 -13.37 -32.68 -18.78
CA ALA A 152 -14.21 -32.86 -17.60
C ALA A 152 -13.59 -33.10 -16.20
N SER A 153 -14.14 -32.41 -15.19
CA SER A 153 -14.83 -33.07 -14.07
C SER A 153 -15.58 -32.03 -13.23
N GLU A 154 -16.87 -32.25 -13.01
CA GLU A 154 -17.72 -31.46 -12.10
C GLU A 154 -17.36 -31.78 -10.65
N THR A 155 -17.11 -30.76 -9.84
CA THR A 155 -16.95 -30.86 -8.38
C THR A 155 -17.93 -29.91 -7.71
N SER A 156 -18.69 -30.45 -6.76
CA SER A 156 -19.77 -29.87 -5.95
C SER A 156 -19.57 -28.40 -5.52
N GLU A 157 -20.65 -27.60 -5.60
CA GLU A 157 -20.70 -26.17 -5.29
C GLU A 157 -20.49 -25.83 -3.80
N GLU A 158 -20.75 -26.75 -2.87
CA GLU A 158 -20.67 -26.45 -1.42
C GLU A 158 -19.23 -26.40 -0.87
N ASP A 159 -18.27 -27.06 -1.51
CA ASP A 159 -16.85 -27.04 -1.10
C ASP A 159 -16.10 -25.77 -1.55
N ARG A 160 -16.76 -24.88 -2.32
CA ARG A 160 -16.15 -23.65 -2.89
C ARG A 160 -16.39 -22.39 -2.05
N VAL A 161 -17.38 -22.38 -1.16
CA VAL A 161 -17.83 -21.15 -0.49
C VAL A 161 -16.97 -20.79 0.75
N LEU A 162 -16.50 -21.79 1.50
CA LEU A 162 -15.71 -21.57 2.71
C LEU A 162 -14.27 -21.05 2.45
N PRO A 163 -13.54 -21.53 1.42
CA PRO A 163 -12.23 -20.98 1.08
C PRO A 163 -12.28 -19.51 0.66
N ASP A 164 -13.32 -19.10 -0.08
CA ASP A 164 -13.48 -17.72 -0.56
C ASP A 164 -13.78 -16.74 0.57
N LEU A 165 -14.63 -17.12 1.54
CA LEU A 165 -14.90 -16.29 2.73
C LEU A 165 -13.66 -16.10 3.62
N SER A 166 -12.85 -17.14 3.79
CA SER A 166 -11.61 -17.03 4.57
C SER A 166 -10.57 -16.14 3.87
N LEU A 167 -10.56 -16.13 2.54
CA LEU A 167 -9.65 -15.31 1.73
C LEU A 167 -10.08 -13.84 1.74
N ASP A 168 -11.39 -13.57 1.64
CA ASP A 168 -11.95 -12.22 1.77
C ASP A 168 -11.77 -11.65 3.18
N LEU A 169 -11.86 -12.47 4.22
CA LEU A 169 -11.61 -12.02 5.60
C LEU A 169 -10.15 -11.61 5.81
N GLY A 170 -9.20 -12.39 5.28
CA GLY A 170 -7.77 -12.04 5.32
C GLY A 170 -7.46 -10.76 4.52
N ARG A 171 -8.16 -10.55 3.40
CA ARG A 171 -8.04 -9.32 2.59
C ARG A 171 -8.55 -8.10 3.36
N LEU A 172 -9.72 -8.20 3.97
CA LEU A 172 -10.31 -7.10 4.75
C LEU A 172 -9.50 -6.76 6.00
N GLN A 173 -8.88 -7.75 6.65
CA GLN A 173 -7.97 -7.51 7.77
C GLN A 173 -6.69 -6.81 7.33
N ALA A 174 -6.12 -7.17 6.18
CA ALA A 174 -4.96 -6.48 5.62
C ALA A 174 -5.31 -5.05 5.22
N GLU A 175 -6.42 -4.85 4.51
CA GLU A 175 -6.95 -3.53 4.11
C GLU A 175 -7.22 -2.65 5.33
N ALA A 176 -7.90 -3.17 6.36
CA ALA A 176 -8.15 -2.49 7.62
C ALA A 176 -6.84 -2.12 8.34
N GLY A 177 -5.85 -3.02 8.36
CA GLY A 177 -4.52 -2.74 8.93
C GLY A 177 -3.82 -1.59 8.22
N THR A 178 -3.79 -1.59 6.89
CA THR A 178 -3.25 -0.47 6.08
C THR A 178 -4.02 0.82 6.30
N ALA A 179 -5.35 0.77 6.35
CA ALA A 179 -6.20 1.94 6.54
C ALA A 179 -6.02 2.53 7.94
N GLN A 180 -5.79 1.70 8.96
CA GLN A 180 -5.54 2.13 10.33
C GLN A 180 -4.14 2.75 10.49
N GLN A 181 -3.15 2.22 9.78
CA GLN A 181 -1.81 2.80 9.70
C GLN A 181 -1.81 4.13 8.92
N GLN A 182 -2.56 4.21 7.82
CA GLN A 182 -2.78 5.46 7.07
C GLN A 182 -3.52 6.49 7.91
N LYS A 183 -4.56 6.09 8.66
CA LYS A 183 -5.27 6.94 9.62
C LYS A 183 -4.32 7.50 10.67
N ALA A 184 -3.49 6.65 11.28
CA ALA A 184 -2.51 7.09 12.27
C ALA A 184 -1.49 8.09 11.68
N ILE A 185 -1.06 7.87 10.43
CA ILE A 185 -0.17 8.79 9.71
C ILE A 185 -0.87 10.12 9.38
N LEU A 186 -2.15 10.08 8.99
CA LEU A 186 -2.93 11.27 8.63
C LEU A 186 -3.34 12.10 9.85
N GLU A 187 -3.81 11.46 10.92
CA GLU A 187 -4.13 12.10 12.20
C GLU A 187 -2.90 12.76 12.82
N ALA A 188 -1.72 12.20 12.55
CA ALA A 188 -0.48 12.71 13.06
C ALA A 188 0.21 13.70 12.10
N GLY A 189 -0.07 13.68 10.80
CA GLY A 189 0.65 14.47 9.78
C GLY A 189 -0.11 15.67 9.20
N LEU A 190 -1.45 15.64 9.12
CA LEU A 190 -2.24 16.65 8.42
C LEU A 190 -3.34 17.19 9.32
N GLY A 191 -3.23 18.46 9.71
CA GLY A 191 -4.23 19.15 10.51
C GLY A 191 -5.64 19.06 9.90
N PHE A 192 -6.46 18.22 10.52
CA PHE A 192 -7.93 18.16 10.64
C PHE A 192 -8.88 18.40 9.45
N SER A 193 -8.45 18.88 8.28
CA SER A 193 -9.37 19.26 7.20
C SER A 193 -9.68 18.10 6.22
N GLU A 194 -8.69 17.30 5.84
CA GLU A 194 -8.84 16.21 4.86
C GLU A 194 -8.93 14.81 5.52
N ALA A 195 -8.62 14.71 6.81
CA ALA A 195 -8.71 13.48 7.59
C ALA A 195 -10.14 12.94 7.73
N SER A 196 -11.17 13.78 7.54
CA SER A 196 -12.58 13.40 7.76
C SER A 196 -13.05 12.28 6.83
N GLN A 197 -12.67 12.31 5.55
CA GLN A 197 -13.09 11.28 4.58
C GLN A 197 -12.40 9.95 4.86
N VAL A 198 -11.11 9.97 5.20
CA VAL A 198 -10.36 8.76 5.52
C VAL A 198 -10.78 8.17 6.87
N VAL A 199 -11.04 9.01 7.88
CA VAL A 199 -11.58 8.56 9.17
C VAL A 199 -12.96 7.92 8.99
N THR A 200 -13.82 8.50 8.15
CA THR A 200 -15.14 7.94 7.83
C THR A 200 -15.01 6.58 7.14
N TYR A 201 -14.13 6.48 6.15
CA TYR A 201 -13.87 5.23 5.43
C TYR A 201 -13.31 4.12 6.34
N VAL A 202 -12.38 4.47 7.24
CA VAL A 202 -11.83 3.54 8.24
C VAL A 202 -12.91 3.07 9.20
N GLN A 203 -13.80 3.96 9.65
CA GLN A 203 -14.91 3.60 10.52
C GLN A 203 -15.89 2.63 9.82
N GLU A 204 -16.13 2.85 8.53
CA GLU A 204 -16.98 1.95 7.72
C GLU A 204 -16.35 0.55 7.59
N LEU A 205 -15.04 0.47 7.34
CA LEU A 205 -14.32 -0.81 7.31
C LEU A 205 -14.37 -1.54 8.66
N GLN A 206 -14.24 -0.81 9.77
CA GLN A 206 -14.34 -1.39 11.13
C GLN A 206 -15.74 -1.97 11.40
N ASN A 207 -16.78 -1.28 10.97
CA ASN A 207 -18.16 -1.77 11.12
C ASN A 207 -18.37 -3.05 10.29
N ARG A 208 -17.88 -3.09 9.05
CA ARG A 208 -17.98 -4.29 8.19
C ARG A 208 -17.19 -5.47 8.73
N LEU A 209 -16.04 -5.23 9.35
CA LEU A 209 -15.26 -6.28 10.01
C LEU A 209 -16.04 -6.91 11.18
N ALA A 210 -16.65 -6.07 12.03
CA ALA A 210 -17.46 -6.54 13.15
C ALA A 210 -18.66 -7.39 12.69
N GLU A 211 -19.36 -6.97 11.64
CA GLU A 211 -20.46 -7.74 11.05
C GLU A 211 -20.01 -9.13 10.56
N LEU A 212 -18.82 -9.24 9.96
CA LEU A 212 -18.28 -10.52 9.50
C LEU A 212 -17.86 -11.44 10.65
N GLU A 213 -17.32 -10.88 11.74
CA GLU A 213 -17.01 -11.66 12.95
C GLU A 213 -18.27 -12.22 13.60
N ASP A 214 -19.35 -11.45 13.64
CA ASP A 214 -20.67 -11.91 14.13
C ASP A 214 -21.25 -13.03 13.24
N ILE A 215 -21.16 -12.89 11.92
CA ILE A 215 -21.58 -13.94 10.97
C ILE A 215 -20.78 -15.22 11.18
N LYS A 216 -19.46 -15.11 11.34
CA LYS A 216 -18.59 -16.26 11.60
C LYS A 216 -18.96 -16.96 12.92
N ALA A 217 -19.27 -16.19 13.97
CA ALA A 217 -19.71 -16.75 15.25
C ALA A 217 -21.05 -17.49 15.13
N MET A 218 -22.01 -16.95 14.36
CA MET A 218 -23.29 -17.60 14.09
C MET A 218 -23.13 -18.93 13.33
N LEU A 219 -22.25 -18.96 12.31
CA LEU A 219 -21.99 -20.18 11.53
C LEU A 219 -21.32 -21.28 12.38
N GLY A 220 -20.33 -20.94 13.21
CA GLY A 220 -19.72 -21.91 14.13
C GLY A 220 -20.71 -22.48 15.16
N GLY A 221 -21.69 -21.68 15.59
CA GLY A 221 -22.80 -22.16 16.43
C GLY A 221 -23.70 -23.17 15.72
N LEU A 222 -24.00 -22.94 14.43
CA LEU A 222 -24.84 -23.82 13.61
C LEU A 222 -24.17 -25.19 13.37
N GLU A 223 -22.87 -25.22 13.06
CA GLU A 223 -22.11 -26.47 12.91
C GLU A 223 -22.20 -27.32 14.19
N THR A 224 -21.98 -26.69 15.35
CA THR A 224 -22.09 -27.36 16.66
C THR A 224 -23.51 -27.91 16.92
N THR A 225 -24.54 -27.22 16.44
CA THR A 225 -25.94 -27.63 16.62
C THR A 225 -26.32 -28.80 15.71
N VAL A 226 -25.81 -28.81 14.47
CA VAL A 226 -26.02 -29.91 13.51
C VAL A 226 -25.30 -31.18 13.97
N GLU A 227 -24.10 -31.07 14.54
CA GLU A 227 -23.40 -32.22 15.14
C GLU A 227 -24.18 -32.83 16.31
N LEU A 228 -24.81 -31.99 17.16
CA LEU A 228 -25.64 -32.45 18.28
C LEU A 228 -26.97 -33.09 17.84
N MET A 229 -27.52 -32.71 16.68
CA MET A 229 -28.77 -33.29 16.16
C MET A 229 -28.56 -34.63 15.42
N ASN A 230 -27.31 -34.97 15.07
CA ASN A 230 -26.96 -36.21 14.38
C ASN A 230 -26.42 -37.32 15.32
N LEU A 231 -26.42 -37.07 16.64
CA LEU A 231 -26.07 -38.02 17.71
C LEU A 231 -27.34 -38.54 18.43
#